data_AF-A0A0V0Y8E7-F1
#
_entry.id   AF-A0A0V0Y8E7-F1
#
_cell.length_a   1.000
_cell.length_b   1.000
_cell.length_c   1.000
_cell.angle_alpha   90.00
_cell.angle_beta   90.00
_cell.angle_gamma   90.00
#
_symmetry.space_group_name_H-M   'P 1'
#
loop_
_entity.id
_entity.type
_entity.pdbx_description
1 polymer ?
#
loop_
_entity_poly.entity_id
_entity_poly.type
_entity_poly.pdbx_seq_one_letter_code
_entity_poly.pdbx_strand_id
1 'polypeptide(L)'
;MSTEKNEFGSSKLDKYTRVQLYEIIKRQAALVRHLKEQKNVSNSDAAVNSSAKLEERQSEEKKITECASVSTLQQQCSNEQNEVLLRLKDELKLRNFDLEASRIEIAELKSQLNALAVASESGNEKRLRLEIADYERAIRKFEADLVTLREVHEKKCHDFDDILNEKVESEYYFLENLKICIVEREQSIIKLEEEVEHLKHEHQKLIEESKTSKATAEFAEISRANVVADLEKQKMQLTEEITSANKRLELNQQLTAELQRRNVGLENDLQSLRDELCSTREAFDSYKIKSQAALLKQQQEQKNCQPSDNEEKEFLEKQVASLQEKLDKMNLLYQSACTQIRDLNENEKFFKEETRQRFELADATEKSLLEKLNASEKERKRAVAELKAQLENISKEKDSISQKYDQQLNLQQRKHATQVSELEKKLASLHEEWEKLILDRKKSTSPVLTDRSFSCPRTPPLYERKSGEGSEEIPCFTGIHISNTVNAQASERSISPTSLIPLDELIDETYIPQQSSFYAVNAENGRQAPDENGKNRHLTELLYESESNITRLEEQIRLLKDEIRRLNRNQEREQHIANAEYLKNVILEFVAPKMPDARQKLIPVLTAMLSLSPSEVAILQKVLGKNTILN
;
A
#
# COMPACT_ATOMS: atom_id res chain seq x y z
N MET A 1 15.81 57.25 -70.25
CA MET A 1 14.39 56.83 -70.33
C MET A 1 14.17 55.71 -69.33
N SER A 2 13.02 55.76 -68.66
CA SER A 2 12.40 54.70 -67.86
C SER A 2 12.99 54.41 -66.47
N THR A 3 12.49 55.21 -65.53
CA THR A 3 12.42 55.00 -64.09
C THR A 3 11.38 53.92 -63.74
N GLU A 4 11.76 52.89 -63.00
CA GLU A 4 10.81 52.17 -62.13
C GLU A 4 11.41 52.12 -60.71
N LYS A 5 10.83 52.97 -59.86
CA LYS A 5 11.04 52.99 -58.42
C LYS A 5 10.30 51.80 -57.82
N ASN A 6 11.04 50.82 -57.27
CA ASN A 6 10.48 49.92 -56.28
C ASN A 6 10.61 50.57 -54.90
N GLU A 7 9.59 51.35 -54.53
CA GLU A 7 9.33 51.69 -53.13
C GLU A 7 8.88 50.41 -52.40
N PHE A 8 9.82 49.76 -51.70
CA PHE A 8 9.44 48.81 -50.65
C PHE A 8 8.82 49.61 -49.52
N GLY A 9 7.49 49.60 -49.49
CA GLY A 9 6.66 50.25 -48.49
C GLY A 9 7.06 49.84 -47.08
N SER A 10 7.14 50.86 -46.22
CA SER A 10 7.32 50.73 -44.78
C SER A 10 6.34 49.69 -44.23
N SER A 11 6.86 48.69 -43.52
CA SER A 11 6.08 47.66 -42.87
C SER A 11 5.10 48.31 -41.89
N LYS A 12 3.81 47.98 -42.03
CA LYS A 12 2.72 48.47 -41.16
C LYS A 12 2.87 48.08 -39.68
N LEU A 13 3.93 47.36 -39.30
CA LEU A 13 4.17 46.87 -37.94
C LEU A 13 4.82 47.88 -36.99
N ASP A 14 5.50 48.93 -37.48
CA ASP A 14 6.21 49.89 -36.61
C ASP A 14 5.28 50.86 -35.85
N LYS A 15 3.96 50.81 -36.11
CA LYS A 15 2.96 51.69 -35.50
C LYS A 15 2.25 51.10 -34.28
N TYR A 16 2.51 49.84 -33.93
CA TYR A 16 1.79 49.14 -32.86
C TYR A 16 2.68 48.90 -31.66
N THR A 17 2.21 49.29 -30.47
CA THR A 17 2.91 49.01 -29.22
C THR A 17 2.94 47.49 -28.97
N ARG A 18 3.94 46.98 -28.25
CA ARG A 18 4.12 45.53 -27.98
C ARG A 18 2.85 44.84 -27.45
N VAL A 19 2.06 45.55 -26.65
CA VAL A 19 0.75 45.08 -26.15
C VAL A 19 -0.28 44.94 -27.27
N GLN A 20 -0.37 45.94 -28.16
CA GLN A 20 -1.28 45.91 -29.31
C GLN A 20 -0.90 44.80 -30.31
N LEU A 21 0.39 44.55 -30.51
CA LEU A 21 0.86 43.40 -31.30
C LEU A 21 0.43 42.07 -30.66
N TYR A 22 0.50 41.95 -29.34
CA TYR A 22 0.05 40.76 -28.64
C TYR A 22 -1.46 40.54 -28.77
N GLU A 23 -2.25 41.62 -28.71
CA GLU A 23 -3.70 41.59 -28.93
C GLU A 23 -4.06 41.15 -30.37
N ILE A 24 -3.32 41.66 -31.36
CA ILE A 24 -3.50 41.33 -32.78
C ILE A 24 -3.13 39.85 -33.02
N ILE A 25 -2.03 39.38 -32.46
CA ILE A 25 -1.61 37.98 -32.54
C ILE A 25 -2.64 37.06 -31.85
N LYS A 26 -3.17 37.46 -30.70
CA LYS A 26 -4.21 36.71 -29.99
C LYS A 26 -5.51 36.64 -30.80
N ARG A 27 -5.90 37.72 -31.46
CA ARG A 27 -7.07 37.76 -32.37
C ARG A 27 -6.82 36.92 -33.63
N GLN A 28 -5.64 36.99 -34.23
CA GLN A 28 -5.28 36.13 -35.37
C GLN A 28 -5.24 34.66 -34.99
N ALA A 29 -4.73 34.30 -33.81
CA ALA A 29 -4.73 32.92 -33.31
C ALA A 29 -6.15 32.41 -33.02
N ALA A 30 -7.06 33.27 -32.57
CA ALA A 30 -8.48 32.93 -32.43
C ALA A 30 -9.15 32.74 -33.79
N LEU A 31 -8.83 33.58 -34.78
CA LEU A 31 -9.37 33.50 -36.13
C LEU A 31 -8.84 32.26 -36.88
N VAL A 32 -7.59 31.88 -36.67
CA VAL A 32 -7.00 30.62 -37.18
C VAL A 32 -7.65 29.40 -36.52
N ARG A 33 -7.98 29.45 -35.22
CA ARG A 33 -8.76 28.38 -34.57
C ARG A 33 -10.16 28.25 -35.17
N HIS A 34 -10.85 29.37 -35.36
CA HIS A 34 -12.19 29.39 -35.95
C HIS A 34 -12.21 28.92 -37.41
N LEU A 35 -11.16 29.23 -38.20
CA LEU A 35 -10.97 28.72 -39.56
C LEU A 35 -10.57 27.24 -39.57
N LYS A 36 -9.85 26.76 -38.55
CA LYS A 36 -9.51 25.33 -38.39
C LYS A 36 -10.73 24.52 -37.95
N GLU A 37 -11.61 25.09 -37.13
CA GLU A 37 -12.91 24.52 -36.78
C GLU A 37 -13.86 24.53 -37.98
N GLN A 38 -13.92 25.61 -38.78
CA GLN A 38 -14.67 25.58 -40.04
C GLN A 38 -14.12 24.57 -41.05
N LYS A 39 -12.79 24.40 -41.15
CA LYS A 39 -12.19 23.39 -42.03
C LYS A 39 -12.43 21.95 -41.52
N ASN A 40 -12.53 21.75 -40.21
CA ASN A 40 -12.89 20.45 -39.63
C ASN A 40 -14.38 20.15 -39.79
N VAL A 41 -15.26 21.15 -39.73
CA VAL A 41 -16.69 21.00 -40.03
C VAL A 41 -16.91 20.75 -41.54
N SER A 42 -16.20 21.45 -42.43
CA SER A 42 -16.28 21.20 -43.88
C SER A 42 -15.62 19.88 -44.33
N ASN A 43 -14.61 19.38 -43.61
CA ASN A 43 -14.05 18.04 -43.85
C ASN A 43 -14.91 16.91 -43.27
N SER A 44 -15.66 17.18 -42.19
CA SER A 44 -16.72 16.31 -41.66
C SER A 44 -17.87 16.19 -42.66
N ASP A 45 -18.33 17.31 -43.22
CA ASP A 45 -19.45 17.33 -44.16
C ASP A 45 -19.09 16.82 -45.57
N ALA A 46 -17.81 16.86 -45.96
CA ALA A 46 -17.32 16.27 -47.21
C ALA A 46 -17.05 14.76 -47.11
N ALA A 47 -16.67 14.25 -45.94
CA ALA A 47 -16.50 12.81 -45.70
C ALA A 47 -17.85 12.08 -45.59
N VAL A 48 -18.86 12.71 -45.00
CA VAL A 48 -20.21 12.13 -44.89
C VAL A 48 -20.96 12.17 -46.24
N ASN A 49 -20.78 13.22 -47.06
CA ASN A 49 -21.42 13.29 -48.39
C ASN A 49 -20.74 12.45 -49.49
N SER A 50 -19.47 12.07 -49.33
CA SER A 50 -18.79 11.17 -50.26
C SER A 50 -19.04 9.70 -49.93
N SER A 51 -19.23 9.35 -48.65
CA SER A 51 -19.66 8.01 -48.24
C SER A 51 -21.12 7.72 -48.60
N ALA A 52 -22.04 8.68 -48.36
CA ALA A 52 -23.45 8.52 -48.68
C ALA A 52 -23.72 8.41 -50.20
N LYS A 53 -22.99 9.16 -51.05
CA LYS A 53 -23.11 9.04 -52.52
C LYS A 53 -22.44 7.80 -53.11
N LEU A 54 -21.47 7.19 -52.42
CA LEU A 54 -20.86 5.92 -52.85
C LEU A 54 -21.76 4.74 -52.47
N GLU A 55 -22.40 4.77 -51.30
CA GLU A 55 -23.37 3.74 -50.88
C GLU A 55 -24.69 3.83 -51.67
N GLU A 56 -25.17 5.04 -52.00
CA GLU A 56 -26.37 5.22 -52.82
C GLU A 56 -26.13 4.75 -54.27
N ARG A 57 -24.96 5.08 -54.87
CA ARG A 57 -24.56 4.57 -56.19
C ARG A 57 -24.28 3.07 -56.21
N GLN A 58 -23.69 2.49 -55.17
CA GLN A 58 -23.49 1.04 -55.08
C GLN A 58 -24.81 0.29 -54.81
N SER A 59 -25.80 0.93 -54.17
CA SER A 59 -27.15 0.36 -54.02
C SER A 59 -27.99 0.46 -55.31
N GLU A 60 -27.85 1.55 -56.07
CA GLU A 60 -28.50 1.71 -57.37
C GLU A 60 -27.85 0.82 -58.45
N GLU A 61 -26.53 0.68 -58.45
CA GLU A 61 -25.81 -0.20 -59.39
C GLU A 61 -26.07 -1.70 -59.06
N LYS A 62 -26.25 -2.06 -57.78
CA LYS A 62 -26.76 -3.39 -57.37
C LYS A 62 -28.22 -3.60 -57.78
N LYS A 63 -29.10 -2.60 -57.63
CA LYS A 63 -30.51 -2.71 -58.08
C LYS A 63 -30.65 -2.76 -59.60
N ILE A 64 -29.79 -2.09 -60.36
CA ILE A 64 -29.79 -2.14 -61.84
C ILE A 64 -29.20 -3.45 -62.34
N THR A 65 -28.16 -4.00 -61.70
CA THR A 65 -27.63 -5.34 -62.03
C THR A 65 -28.57 -6.48 -61.60
N GLU A 66 -29.29 -6.32 -60.50
CA GLU A 66 -30.33 -7.25 -60.04
C GLU A 66 -31.60 -7.16 -60.90
N CYS A 67 -31.99 -5.96 -61.37
CA CYS A 67 -33.12 -5.80 -62.30
C CYS A 67 -32.77 -6.23 -63.74
N ALA A 68 -31.51 -6.09 -64.18
CA ALA A 68 -31.02 -6.61 -65.44
C ALA A 68 -30.88 -8.14 -65.44
N SER A 69 -30.45 -8.74 -64.32
CA SER A 69 -30.42 -10.20 -64.14
C SER A 69 -31.81 -10.79 -63.99
N VAL A 70 -32.74 -10.12 -63.32
CA VAL A 70 -34.17 -10.52 -63.29
C VAL A 70 -34.81 -10.37 -64.68
N SER A 71 -34.52 -9.32 -65.45
CA SER A 71 -35.03 -9.19 -66.83
C SER A 71 -34.41 -10.22 -67.79
N THR A 72 -33.12 -10.55 -67.65
CA THR A 72 -32.49 -11.61 -68.47
C THR A 72 -32.95 -13.01 -68.06
N LEU A 73 -33.15 -13.28 -66.77
CA LEU A 73 -33.75 -14.54 -66.29
C LEU A 73 -35.24 -14.63 -66.66
N GLN A 74 -35.98 -13.53 -66.66
CA GLN A 74 -37.37 -13.52 -67.09
C GLN A 74 -37.51 -13.65 -68.61
N GLN A 75 -36.58 -13.10 -69.39
CA GLN A 75 -36.50 -13.32 -70.83
C GLN A 75 -35.98 -14.72 -71.19
N GLN A 76 -35.08 -15.30 -70.39
CA GLN A 76 -34.65 -16.70 -70.52
C GLN A 76 -35.78 -17.67 -70.15
N CYS A 77 -36.48 -17.45 -69.05
CA CYS A 77 -37.68 -18.23 -68.70
C CYS A 77 -38.79 -18.10 -69.75
N SER A 78 -38.96 -16.91 -70.35
CA SER A 78 -39.94 -16.71 -71.43
C SER A 78 -39.50 -17.36 -72.75
N ASN A 79 -38.20 -17.34 -73.07
CA ASN A 79 -37.65 -18.02 -74.24
C ASN A 79 -37.67 -19.55 -74.07
N GLU A 80 -37.32 -20.06 -72.90
CA GLU A 80 -37.42 -21.48 -72.54
C GLU A 80 -38.89 -21.91 -72.50
N GLN A 81 -39.80 -21.10 -71.96
CA GLN A 81 -41.23 -21.38 -72.05
C GLN A 81 -41.71 -21.41 -73.49
N ASN A 82 -41.28 -20.48 -74.35
CA ASN A 82 -41.65 -20.46 -75.77
C ASN A 82 -41.01 -21.61 -76.56
N GLU A 83 -39.79 -22.02 -76.23
CA GLU A 83 -39.12 -23.18 -76.84
C GLU A 83 -39.77 -24.48 -76.40
N VAL A 84 -40.14 -24.61 -75.12
CA VAL A 84 -40.93 -25.71 -74.60
C VAL A 84 -42.32 -25.72 -75.23
N LEU A 85 -42.97 -24.56 -75.42
CA LEU A 85 -44.27 -24.46 -76.12
C LEU A 85 -44.15 -24.84 -77.60
N LEU A 86 -43.04 -24.48 -78.26
CA LEU A 86 -42.79 -24.85 -79.65
C LEU A 86 -42.51 -26.35 -79.77
N ARG A 87 -41.71 -26.94 -78.86
CA ARG A 87 -41.48 -28.38 -78.77
C ARG A 87 -42.75 -29.14 -78.45
N LEU A 88 -43.56 -28.69 -77.49
CA LEU A 88 -44.88 -29.27 -77.20
C LEU A 88 -45.84 -29.11 -78.37
N LYS A 89 -45.78 -28.00 -79.12
CA LYS A 89 -46.62 -27.77 -80.30
C LYS A 89 -46.19 -28.67 -81.46
N ASP A 90 -44.90 -28.91 -81.65
CA ASP A 90 -44.39 -29.81 -82.68
C ASP A 90 -44.57 -31.27 -82.28
N GLU A 91 -44.44 -31.62 -81.00
CA GLU A 91 -44.88 -32.92 -80.45
C GLU A 91 -46.39 -33.10 -80.60
N LEU A 92 -47.21 -32.07 -80.37
CA LEU A 92 -48.67 -32.13 -80.61
C LEU A 92 -49.00 -32.28 -82.10
N LYS A 93 -48.26 -31.64 -82.99
CA LYS A 93 -48.44 -31.84 -84.45
C LYS A 93 -48.01 -33.23 -84.86
N LEU A 94 -46.88 -33.72 -84.36
CA LEU A 94 -46.41 -35.08 -84.62
C LEU A 94 -47.40 -36.09 -84.04
N ARG A 95 -47.93 -35.84 -82.85
CA ARG A 95 -48.95 -36.69 -82.23
C ARG A 95 -50.31 -36.58 -82.88
N ASN A 96 -50.67 -35.43 -83.45
CA ASN A 96 -51.84 -35.30 -84.31
C ASN A 96 -51.65 -36.00 -85.65
N PHE A 97 -50.43 -36.02 -86.20
CA PHE A 97 -50.11 -36.79 -87.39
C PHE A 97 -50.13 -38.29 -87.09
N ASP A 98 -49.60 -38.73 -85.95
CA ASP A 98 -49.72 -40.11 -85.45
C ASP A 98 -51.17 -40.48 -85.17
N LEU A 99 -51.98 -39.56 -84.61
CA LEU A 99 -53.41 -39.77 -84.35
C LEU A 99 -54.20 -39.82 -85.66
N GLU A 100 -53.83 -39.03 -86.66
CA GLU A 100 -54.49 -39.05 -87.97
C GLU A 100 -54.06 -40.27 -88.78
N ALA A 101 -52.79 -40.67 -88.71
CA ALA A 101 -52.30 -41.96 -89.22
C ALA A 101 -53.00 -43.13 -88.51
N SER A 102 -53.14 -43.07 -87.18
CA SER A 102 -53.92 -44.03 -86.40
C SER A 102 -55.41 -43.97 -86.74
N ARG A 103 -55.96 -42.81 -87.13
CA ARG A 103 -57.36 -42.70 -87.59
C ARG A 103 -57.56 -43.28 -88.98
N ILE A 104 -56.60 -43.12 -89.88
CA ILE A 104 -56.59 -43.76 -91.20
C ILE A 104 -56.43 -45.27 -91.02
N GLU A 105 -55.55 -45.71 -90.14
CA GLU A 105 -55.38 -47.13 -89.78
C GLU A 105 -56.64 -47.68 -89.09
N ILE A 106 -57.29 -46.93 -88.20
CA ILE A 106 -58.58 -47.29 -87.61
C ILE A 106 -59.70 -47.28 -88.66
N ALA A 107 -59.65 -46.43 -89.69
CA ALA A 107 -60.61 -46.41 -90.80
C ALA A 107 -60.40 -47.60 -91.75
N GLU A 108 -59.15 -47.99 -92.02
CA GLU A 108 -58.79 -49.21 -92.74
C GLU A 108 -59.15 -50.45 -91.95
N LEU A 109 -58.85 -50.49 -90.64
CA LEU A 109 -59.26 -51.57 -89.74
C LEU A 109 -60.78 -51.63 -89.57
N LYS A 110 -61.50 -50.50 -89.60
CA LYS A 110 -62.99 -50.49 -89.66
C LYS A 110 -63.52 -50.99 -91.00
N SER A 111 -62.86 -50.69 -92.10
CA SER A 111 -63.19 -51.23 -93.43
C SER A 111 -62.95 -52.75 -93.48
N GLN A 112 -61.84 -53.22 -92.90
CA GLN A 112 -61.52 -54.63 -92.74
C GLN A 112 -62.46 -55.34 -91.74
N LEU A 113 -62.87 -54.67 -90.65
CA LEU A 113 -63.84 -55.16 -89.68
C LEU A 113 -65.24 -55.26 -90.29
N ASN A 114 -65.65 -54.33 -91.15
CA ASN A 114 -66.90 -54.43 -91.90
C ASN A 114 -66.87 -55.53 -92.97
N ALA A 115 -65.69 -55.84 -93.53
CA ALA A 115 -65.49 -56.97 -94.44
C ALA A 115 -65.44 -58.33 -93.72
N LEU A 116 -64.96 -58.36 -92.47
CA LEU A 116 -64.92 -59.55 -91.60
C LEU A 116 -66.21 -59.78 -90.80
N ALA A 117 -67.02 -58.75 -90.55
CA ALA A 117 -68.33 -58.87 -89.89
C ALA A 117 -69.36 -59.65 -90.74
N VAL A 118 -69.10 -59.86 -92.04
CA VAL A 118 -69.93 -60.70 -92.93
C VAL A 118 -69.43 -62.16 -92.98
N ALA A 119 -68.32 -62.50 -92.32
CA ALA A 119 -67.77 -63.86 -92.30
C ALA A 119 -67.32 -64.28 -90.89
N SER A 120 -68.01 -65.28 -90.33
CA SER A 120 -67.68 -66.07 -89.13
C SER A 120 -68.26 -65.61 -87.78
N GLU A 121 -69.55 -65.89 -87.57
CA GLU A 121 -70.13 -65.94 -86.24
C GLU A 121 -69.82 -67.27 -85.52
N SER A 122 -69.54 -67.16 -84.22
CA SER A 122 -69.50 -68.18 -83.14
C SER A 122 -68.14 -68.68 -82.61
N GLY A 123 -67.01 -68.50 -83.30
CA GLY A 123 -65.69 -68.94 -82.81
C GLY A 123 -64.81 -67.86 -82.15
N ASN A 124 -64.74 -66.67 -82.76
CA ASN A 124 -63.82 -65.59 -82.34
C ASN A 124 -64.26 -64.85 -81.07
N GLU A 125 -65.56 -64.87 -80.74
CA GLU A 125 -66.09 -64.18 -79.56
C GLU A 125 -65.56 -64.77 -78.24
N LYS A 126 -65.33 -66.09 -78.17
CA LYS A 126 -64.75 -66.73 -76.99
C LYS A 126 -63.28 -66.36 -76.77
N ARG A 127 -62.49 -66.20 -77.84
CA ARG A 127 -61.06 -65.83 -77.75
C ARG A 127 -60.89 -64.39 -77.28
N LEU A 128 -61.68 -63.47 -77.83
CA LEU A 128 -61.68 -62.06 -77.42
C LEU A 128 -62.12 -61.88 -75.95
N ARG A 129 -63.12 -62.63 -75.49
CA ARG A 129 -63.51 -62.62 -74.07
C ARG A 129 -62.39 -63.10 -73.14
N LEU A 130 -61.58 -64.05 -73.57
CA LEU A 130 -60.44 -64.54 -72.78
C LEU A 130 -59.32 -63.49 -72.71
N GLU A 131 -59.01 -62.86 -73.84
CA GLU A 131 -57.99 -61.81 -73.93
C GLU A 131 -58.40 -60.53 -73.17
N ILE A 132 -59.67 -60.14 -73.24
CA ILE A 132 -60.25 -59.08 -72.41
C ILE A 132 -60.13 -59.45 -70.92
N ALA A 133 -60.43 -60.69 -70.54
CA ALA A 133 -60.30 -61.13 -69.16
C ALA A 133 -58.84 -61.11 -68.66
N ASP A 134 -57.87 -61.38 -69.53
CA ASP A 134 -56.44 -61.29 -69.19
C ASP A 134 -55.98 -59.83 -69.06
N TYR A 135 -56.45 -58.92 -69.92
CA TYR A 135 -56.21 -57.48 -69.76
C TYR A 135 -56.89 -56.90 -68.53
N GLU A 136 -58.13 -57.28 -68.24
CA GLU A 136 -58.83 -56.90 -67.02
C GLU A 136 -58.07 -57.38 -65.77
N ARG A 137 -57.47 -58.58 -65.82
CA ARG A 137 -56.62 -59.09 -64.73
C ARG A 137 -55.33 -58.29 -64.59
N ALA A 138 -54.69 -57.89 -65.70
CA ALA A 138 -53.50 -57.05 -65.68
C ALA A 138 -53.80 -55.64 -65.15
N ILE A 139 -54.91 -55.02 -65.56
CA ILE A 139 -55.37 -53.73 -65.05
C ILE A 139 -55.62 -53.82 -63.55
N ARG A 140 -56.36 -54.83 -63.07
CA ARG A 140 -56.58 -55.02 -61.63
C ARG A 140 -55.27 -55.21 -60.86
N LYS A 141 -54.28 -55.86 -61.46
CA LYS A 141 -52.95 -56.00 -60.86
C LYS A 141 -52.22 -54.65 -60.78
N PHE A 142 -52.23 -53.86 -61.85
CA PHE A 142 -51.64 -52.52 -61.84
C PHE A 142 -52.37 -51.56 -60.92
N GLU A 143 -53.70 -51.66 -60.81
CA GLU A 143 -54.49 -50.90 -59.84
C GLU A 143 -54.10 -51.28 -58.40
N ALA A 144 -53.93 -52.58 -58.12
CA ALA A 144 -53.44 -53.04 -56.83
C ALA A 144 -52.01 -52.55 -56.55
N ASP A 145 -51.10 -52.67 -57.52
CA ASP A 145 -49.72 -52.20 -57.39
C ASP A 145 -49.68 -50.66 -57.17
N LEU A 146 -50.52 -49.89 -57.86
CA LEU A 146 -50.66 -48.44 -57.65
C LEU A 146 -51.19 -48.09 -56.25
N VAL A 147 -52.12 -48.87 -55.70
CA VAL A 147 -52.58 -48.70 -54.33
C VAL A 147 -51.43 -48.97 -53.35
N THR A 148 -50.71 -50.08 -53.52
CA THR A 148 -49.56 -50.38 -52.63
C THR A 148 -48.45 -49.33 -52.74
N LEU A 149 -48.17 -48.82 -53.94
CA LEU A 149 -47.17 -47.79 -54.15
C LEU A 149 -47.59 -46.45 -53.53
N ARG A 150 -48.89 -46.11 -53.60
CA ARG A 150 -49.45 -44.94 -52.92
C ARG A 150 -49.32 -45.06 -51.41
N GLU A 151 -49.68 -46.21 -50.84
CA GLU A 151 -49.52 -46.48 -49.40
C GLU A 151 -48.06 -46.39 -48.96
N VAL A 152 -47.11 -46.89 -49.76
CA VAL A 152 -45.68 -46.78 -49.47
C VAL A 152 -45.20 -45.33 -49.56
N HIS A 153 -45.67 -44.56 -50.54
CA HIS A 153 -45.34 -43.15 -50.67
C HIS A 153 -45.89 -42.33 -49.50
N GLU A 154 -47.14 -42.57 -49.10
CA GLU A 154 -47.79 -41.91 -47.98
C GLU A 154 -47.06 -42.21 -46.65
N LYS A 155 -46.65 -43.47 -46.43
CA LYS A 155 -45.79 -43.84 -45.30
C LYS A 155 -44.46 -43.09 -45.31
N LYS A 156 -43.77 -43.04 -46.46
CA LYS A 156 -42.50 -42.30 -46.58
C LYS A 156 -42.69 -40.80 -46.33
N CYS A 157 -43.78 -40.20 -46.82
CA CYS A 157 -44.11 -38.81 -46.52
C CYS A 157 -44.28 -38.60 -45.02
N HIS A 158 -45.02 -39.49 -44.34
CA HIS A 158 -45.20 -39.41 -42.89
C HIS A 158 -43.88 -39.57 -42.13
N ASP A 159 -43.05 -40.55 -42.49
CA ASP A 159 -41.73 -40.76 -41.89
C ASP A 159 -40.82 -39.53 -42.08
N PHE A 160 -40.86 -38.87 -43.25
CA PHE A 160 -40.12 -37.63 -43.49
C PHE A 160 -40.65 -36.47 -42.65
N ASP A 161 -41.96 -36.31 -42.53
CA ASP A 161 -42.59 -35.28 -41.70
C ASP A 161 -42.26 -35.47 -40.22
N ASP A 162 -42.24 -36.72 -39.73
CA ASP A 162 -41.85 -37.05 -38.36
C ASP A 162 -40.38 -36.71 -38.09
N ILE A 163 -39.46 -37.08 -39.00
CA ILE A 163 -38.03 -36.74 -38.89
C ILE A 163 -37.83 -35.22 -38.94
N LEU A 164 -38.59 -34.51 -39.76
CA LEU A 164 -38.50 -33.06 -39.88
C LEU A 164 -38.98 -32.39 -38.58
N ASN A 165 -40.09 -32.86 -38.01
CA ASN A 165 -40.61 -32.36 -36.73
C ASN A 165 -39.63 -32.63 -35.58
N GLU A 166 -39.04 -33.82 -35.49
CA GLU A 166 -38.04 -34.14 -34.46
C GLU A 166 -36.82 -33.21 -34.53
N LYS A 167 -36.34 -32.92 -35.74
CA LYS A 167 -35.25 -31.94 -35.94
C LYS A 167 -35.65 -30.53 -35.51
N VAL A 168 -36.84 -30.07 -35.90
CA VAL A 168 -37.34 -28.74 -35.52
C VAL A 168 -37.47 -28.62 -34.00
N GLU A 169 -37.99 -29.66 -33.33
CA GLU A 169 -38.07 -29.68 -31.87
C GLU A 169 -36.68 -29.66 -31.23
N SER A 170 -35.75 -30.49 -31.71
CA SER A 170 -34.36 -30.50 -31.19
C SER A 170 -33.69 -29.13 -31.35
N GLU A 171 -33.90 -28.45 -32.47
CA GLU A 171 -33.32 -27.14 -32.75
C GLU A 171 -33.97 -26.05 -31.88
N TYR A 172 -35.27 -26.16 -31.61
CA TYR A 172 -35.99 -25.31 -30.67
C TYR A 172 -35.47 -25.46 -29.23
N TYR A 173 -35.27 -26.70 -28.76
CA TYR A 173 -34.65 -26.96 -27.45
C TYR A 173 -33.23 -26.42 -27.36
N PHE A 174 -32.43 -26.55 -28.43
CA PHE A 174 -31.09 -25.99 -28.47
C PHE A 174 -31.09 -24.47 -28.39
N LEU A 175 -31.98 -23.80 -29.13
CA LEU A 175 -32.16 -22.34 -29.08
C LEU A 175 -32.58 -21.87 -27.69
N GLU A 176 -33.50 -22.57 -27.03
CA GLU A 176 -33.94 -22.21 -25.68
C GLU A 176 -32.81 -22.35 -24.65
N ASN A 177 -32.03 -23.44 -24.72
CA ASN A 177 -30.85 -23.63 -23.87
C ASN A 177 -29.79 -22.56 -24.12
N LEU A 178 -29.55 -22.19 -25.39
CA LEU A 178 -28.64 -21.12 -25.75
C LEU A 178 -29.09 -19.78 -25.16
N LYS A 179 -30.40 -19.50 -25.19
CA LYS A 179 -31.00 -18.29 -24.62
C LYS A 179 -30.81 -18.22 -23.11
N ILE A 180 -31.02 -19.32 -22.38
CA ILE A 180 -30.73 -19.41 -20.94
C ILE A 180 -29.24 -19.13 -20.68
N CYS A 181 -28.34 -19.76 -21.44
CA CYS A 181 -26.90 -19.55 -21.33
C CYS A 181 -26.45 -18.11 -21.60
N ILE A 182 -27.17 -17.38 -22.45
CA ILE A 182 -26.91 -15.96 -22.72
C ILE A 182 -27.32 -15.12 -21.49
N VAL A 183 -28.52 -15.35 -20.95
CA VAL A 183 -29.01 -14.63 -19.76
C VAL A 183 -28.10 -14.85 -18.54
N GLU A 184 -27.62 -16.07 -18.31
CA GLU A 184 -26.68 -16.36 -17.23
C GLU A 184 -25.33 -15.63 -17.39
N ARG A 185 -24.84 -15.52 -18.63
CA ARG A 185 -23.63 -14.76 -18.95
C ARG A 185 -23.85 -13.26 -18.76
N GLU A 186 -24.97 -12.73 -19.20
CA GLU A 186 -25.35 -11.31 -19.00
C GLU A 186 -25.41 -10.97 -17.51
N GLN A 187 -26.02 -11.82 -16.68
CA GLN A 187 -26.03 -11.63 -15.22
C GLN A 187 -24.62 -11.68 -14.61
N SER A 188 -23.73 -12.52 -15.13
CA SER A 188 -22.36 -12.60 -14.67
C SER A 188 -21.55 -11.36 -15.06
N ILE A 189 -21.79 -10.82 -16.26
CA ILE A 189 -21.19 -9.55 -16.72
C ILE A 189 -21.62 -8.40 -15.82
N ILE A 190 -22.91 -8.27 -15.49
CA ILE A 190 -23.41 -7.21 -14.60
C ILE A 190 -22.72 -7.27 -13.23
N LYS A 191 -22.56 -8.47 -12.64
CA LYS A 191 -21.86 -8.63 -11.36
C LYS A 191 -20.40 -8.20 -11.43
N LEU A 192 -19.71 -8.54 -12.52
CA LEU A 192 -18.32 -8.14 -12.75
C LEU A 192 -18.22 -6.62 -12.97
N GLU A 193 -19.19 -6.01 -13.65
CA GLU A 193 -19.26 -4.55 -13.83
C GLU A 193 -19.44 -3.83 -12.48
N GLU A 194 -20.31 -4.33 -11.60
CA GLU A 194 -20.48 -3.81 -10.23
C GLU A 194 -19.19 -3.94 -9.41
N GLU A 195 -18.50 -5.07 -9.50
CA GLU A 195 -17.22 -5.30 -8.80
C GLU A 195 -16.12 -4.37 -9.31
N VAL A 196 -16.04 -4.15 -10.63
CA VAL A 196 -15.10 -3.20 -11.25
C VAL A 196 -15.38 -1.77 -10.77
N GLU A 197 -16.64 -1.35 -10.67
CA GLU A 197 -16.98 -0.02 -10.15
C GLU A 197 -16.66 0.12 -8.65
N HIS A 198 -16.89 -0.93 -7.85
CA HIS A 198 -16.47 -0.94 -6.45
C HIS A 198 -14.93 -0.81 -6.31
N LEU A 199 -14.17 -1.60 -7.06
CA LEU A 199 -12.70 -1.54 -7.05
C LEU A 199 -12.18 -0.18 -7.54
N LYS A 200 -12.82 0.44 -8.54
CA LYS A 200 -12.48 1.81 -8.95
C LYS A 200 -12.72 2.82 -7.83
N HIS A 201 -13.83 2.72 -7.11
CA HIS A 201 -14.13 3.60 -5.98
C HIS A 201 -13.12 3.43 -4.83
N GLU A 202 -12.77 2.18 -4.50
CA GLU A 202 -11.76 1.87 -3.48
C GLU A 202 -10.37 2.39 -3.88
N HIS A 203 -9.97 2.19 -5.14
CA HIS A 203 -8.71 2.73 -5.65
C HIS A 203 -8.68 4.26 -5.61
N GLN A 204 -9.79 4.93 -5.93
CA GLN A 204 -9.90 6.39 -5.84
C GLN A 204 -9.74 6.86 -4.39
N LYS A 205 -10.37 6.17 -3.43
CA LYS A 205 -10.24 6.46 -2.00
C LYS A 205 -8.79 6.28 -1.52
N LEU A 206 -8.11 5.20 -1.91
CA LEU A 206 -6.70 4.97 -1.59
C LEU A 206 -5.77 6.05 -2.18
N ILE A 207 -6.07 6.56 -3.39
CA ILE A 207 -5.32 7.68 -3.97
C ILE A 207 -5.48 8.94 -3.09
N GLU A 208 -6.70 9.23 -2.62
CA GLU A 208 -6.96 10.40 -1.77
C GLU A 208 -6.30 10.27 -0.39
N GLU A 209 -6.36 9.09 0.22
CA GLU A 209 -5.63 8.77 1.46
C GLU A 209 -4.10 8.89 1.27
N SER A 210 -3.56 8.43 0.14
CA SER A 210 -2.14 8.60 -0.20
C SER A 210 -1.75 10.07 -0.37
N LYS A 211 -2.59 10.89 -1.03
CA LYS A 211 -2.34 12.32 -1.22
C LYS A 211 -2.37 13.08 0.10
N THR A 212 -3.34 12.80 0.98
CA THR A 212 -3.43 13.41 2.31
C THR A 212 -2.28 12.97 3.22
N SER A 213 -1.88 11.70 3.17
CA SER A 213 -0.68 11.20 3.87
C SER A 213 0.60 11.89 3.37
N LYS A 214 0.77 12.09 2.07
CA LYS A 214 1.92 12.84 1.52
C LYS A 214 1.92 14.31 1.97
N ALA A 215 0.78 14.99 1.92
CA ALA A 215 0.68 16.38 2.37
C ALA A 215 1.00 16.54 3.88
N THR A 216 0.55 15.60 4.72
CA THR A 216 0.88 15.60 6.15
C THR A 216 2.36 15.29 6.41
N ALA A 217 2.98 14.40 5.61
CA ALA A 217 4.41 14.12 5.67
C ALA A 217 5.26 15.35 5.28
N GLU A 218 4.89 16.05 4.21
CA GLU A 218 5.55 17.29 3.78
C GLU A 218 5.42 18.40 4.84
N PHE A 219 4.24 18.57 5.44
CA PHE A 219 4.04 19.52 6.53
C PHE A 219 4.89 19.18 7.76
N ALA A 220 4.99 17.90 8.11
CA ALA A 220 5.84 17.44 9.21
C ALA A 220 7.33 17.66 8.89
N GLU A 221 7.75 17.51 7.63
CA GLU A 221 9.12 17.77 7.20
C GLU A 221 9.49 19.25 7.28
N ILE A 222 8.62 20.15 6.81
CA ILE A 222 8.80 21.60 6.95
C ILE A 222 8.87 22.00 8.43
N SER A 223 7.99 21.43 9.26
CA SER A 223 8.00 21.68 10.71
C SER A 223 9.30 21.22 11.37
N ARG A 224 9.82 20.03 10.99
CA ARG A 224 11.13 19.56 11.45
C ARG A 224 12.27 20.48 11.01
N ALA A 225 12.28 20.92 9.76
CA ALA A 225 13.29 21.85 9.25
C ALA A 225 13.31 23.18 10.02
N ASN A 226 12.13 23.72 10.34
CA ASN A 226 12.02 24.94 11.14
C ASN A 226 12.57 24.76 12.56
N VAL A 227 12.24 23.64 13.23
CA VAL A 227 12.77 23.34 14.56
C VAL A 227 14.29 23.17 14.55
N VAL A 228 14.84 22.54 13.51
CA VAL A 228 16.30 22.40 13.35
C VAL A 228 16.97 23.76 13.17
N ALA A 229 16.39 24.65 12.34
CA ALA A 229 16.91 26.00 12.16
C ALA A 229 16.88 26.83 13.46
N ASP A 230 15.80 26.71 14.25
CA ASP A 230 15.70 27.37 15.55
C ASP A 230 16.74 26.83 16.56
N LEU A 231 16.95 25.52 16.59
CA LEU A 231 17.98 24.89 17.42
C LEU A 231 19.39 25.31 17.01
N GLU A 232 19.69 25.43 15.71
CA GLU A 232 20.97 25.96 15.22
C GLU A 232 21.18 27.41 15.62
N LYS A 233 20.14 28.24 15.53
CA LYS A 233 20.19 29.64 16.00
C LYS A 233 20.48 29.73 17.49
N GLN A 234 19.78 28.94 18.32
CA GLN A 234 20.05 28.88 19.76
C GLN A 234 21.46 28.38 20.06
N LYS A 235 21.94 27.37 19.34
CA LYS A 235 23.30 26.85 19.46
C LYS A 235 24.33 27.93 19.13
N MET A 236 24.14 28.72 18.06
CA MET A 236 25.04 29.84 17.74
C MET A 236 25.04 30.90 18.85
N GLN A 237 23.87 31.28 19.37
CA GLN A 237 23.76 32.25 20.47
C GLN A 237 24.47 31.76 21.75
N LEU A 238 24.26 30.51 22.16
CA LEU A 238 24.95 29.92 23.30
C LEU A 238 26.47 29.85 23.08
N THR A 239 26.90 29.52 21.86
CA THR A 239 28.32 29.49 21.52
C THR A 239 28.94 30.88 21.63
N GLU A 240 28.25 31.92 21.14
CA GLU A 240 28.68 33.31 21.25
C GLU A 240 28.74 33.76 22.72
N GLU A 241 27.72 33.46 23.52
CA GLU A 241 27.72 33.73 24.97
C GLU A 241 28.90 33.06 25.68
N ILE A 242 29.17 31.78 25.39
CA ILE A 242 30.33 31.05 25.94
C ILE A 242 31.63 31.74 25.54
N THR A 243 31.80 32.14 24.27
CA THR A 243 33.01 32.85 23.84
C THR A 243 33.18 34.20 24.55
N SER A 244 32.10 34.94 24.76
CA SER A 244 32.12 36.21 25.50
C SER A 244 32.44 36.01 26.99
N ALA A 245 31.94 34.93 27.60
CA ALA A 245 32.20 34.58 28.99
C ALA A 245 33.66 34.15 29.16
N ASN A 246 34.20 33.35 28.25
CA ASN A 246 35.61 32.95 28.25
C ASN A 246 36.54 34.16 28.11
N LYS A 247 36.22 35.11 27.23
CA LYS A 247 37.00 36.35 27.08
C LYS A 247 36.99 37.20 28.37
N ARG A 248 35.83 37.30 29.05
CA ARG A 248 35.72 37.98 30.35
C ARG A 248 36.51 37.25 31.45
N LEU A 249 36.47 35.92 31.46
CA LEU A 249 37.24 35.11 32.40
C LEU A 249 38.75 35.32 32.21
N GLU A 250 39.22 35.35 30.97
CA GLU A 250 40.62 35.60 30.64
C GLU A 250 41.08 36.98 31.09
N LEU A 251 40.27 38.02 30.86
CA LEU A 251 40.55 39.38 31.36
C LEU A 251 40.60 39.42 32.90
N ASN A 252 39.66 38.76 33.59
CA ASN A 252 39.67 38.67 35.05
C ASN A 252 40.90 37.90 35.58
N GLN A 253 41.34 36.84 34.89
CA GLN A 253 42.56 36.12 35.24
C GLN A 253 43.79 37.00 35.08
N GLN A 254 43.89 37.79 33.99
CA GLN A 254 44.97 38.75 33.79
C GLN A 254 45.00 39.82 34.89
N LEU A 255 43.84 40.40 35.22
CA LEU A 255 43.71 41.38 36.30
C LEU A 255 44.11 40.79 37.66
N THR A 256 43.68 39.55 37.94
CA THR A 256 44.04 38.85 39.18
C THR A 256 45.55 38.64 39.27
N ALA A 257 46.20 38.23 38.18
CA ALA A 257 47.65 38.07 38.13
C ALA A 257 48.40 39.41 38.29
N GLU A 258 47.84 40.51 37.81
CA GLU A 258 48.40 41.85 37.99
C GLU A 258 48.27 42.33 39.45
N LEU A 259 47.09 42.15 40.06
CA LEU A 259 46.87 42.45 41.48
C LEU A 259 47.76 41.59 42.39
N GLN A 260 47.94 40.30 42.08
CA GLN A 260 48.87 39.43 42.80
C GLN A 260 50.31 39.93 42.70
N ARG A 261 50.78 40.30 41.50
CA ARG A 261 52.11 40.91 41.32
C ARG A 261 52.27 42.19 42.13
N ARG A 262 51.25 43.04 42.17
CA ARG A 262 51.26 44.28 42.94
C ARG A 262 51.29 44.02 44.45
N ASN A 263 50.52 43.05 44.95
CA ASN A 263 50.55 42.64 46.35
C ASN A 263 51.95 42.14 46.74
N VAL A 264 52.56 41.26 45.95
CA VAL A 264 53.93 40.79 46.20
C VAL A 264 54.92 41.96 46.21
N GLY A 265 54.77 42.92 45.30
CA GLY A 265 55.58 44.15 45.29
C GLY A 265 55.43 44.96 46.59
N LEU A 266 54.21 45.20 47.04
CA LEU A 266 53.94 45.92 48.30
C LEU A 266 54.42 45.16 49.54
N GLU A 267 54.33 43.83 49.54
CA GLU A 267 54.88 42.98 50.61
C GLU A 267 56.40 43.11 50.69
N ASN A 268 57.09 43.14 49.55
CA ASN A 268 58.54 43.37 49.50
C ASN A 268 58.92 44.77 49.98
N ASP A 269 58.18 45.81 49.56
CA ASP A 269 58.42 47.19 50.00
C ASP A 269 58.17 47.34 51.51
N LEU A 270 57.12 46.70 52.05
CA LEU A 270 56.87 46.67 53.49
C LEU A 270 57.99 45.96 54.24
N GLN A 271 58.56 44.91 53.67
CA GLN A 271 59.70 44.21 54.27
C GLN A 271 60.96 45.08 54.24
N SER A 272 61.27 45.77 53.14
CA SER A 272 62.44 46.66 53.07
C SER A 272 62.29 47.84 54.04
N LEU A 273 61.11 48.44 54.14
CA LEU A 273 60.82 49.50 55.12
C LEU A 273 60.93 49.01 56.57
N ARG A 274 60.55 47.76 56.85
CA ARG A 274 60.75 47.15 58.18
C ARG A 274 62.23 46.96 58.49
N ASP A 275 63.01 46.50 57.52
CA ASP A 275 64.45 46.31 57.68
C ASP A 275 65.16 47.67 57.88
N GLU A 276 64.78 48.70 57.12
CA GLU A 276 65.23 50.09 57.32
C GLU A 276 64.84 50.65 58.69
N LEU A 277 63.60 50.41 59.15
CA LEU A 277 63.16 50.80 60.50
C LEU A 277 63.94 50.08 61.60
N CYS A 278 64.29 48.81 61.41
CA CYS A 278 65.13 48.07 62.35
C CYS A 278 66.54 48.67 62.40
N SER A 279 67.15 48.92 61.22
CA SER A 279 68.47 49.51 61.12
C SER A 279 68.55 50.93 61.71
N THR A 280 67.56 51.77 61.42
CA THR A 280 67.46 53.12 62.00
C THR A 280 67.22 53.08 63.51
N ARG A 281 66.44 52.10 64.01
CA ARG A 281 66.26 51.89 65.45
C ARG A 281 67.54 51.45 66.14
N GLU A 282 68.29 50.53 65.56
CA GLU A 282 69.62 50.12 66.04
C GLU A 282 70.61 51.29 66.03
N ALA A 283 70.58 52.11 64.98
CA ALA A 283 71.37 53.34 64.89
C ALA A 283 70.95 54.36 65.95
N PHE A 284 69.64 54.50 66.22
CA PHE A 284 69.11 55.36 67.27
C PHE A 284 69.50 54.88 68.66
N ASP A 285 69.40 53.58 68.95
CA ASP A 285 69.82 53.02 70.23
C ASP A 285 71.34 53.17 70.43
N SER A 286 72.12 52.95 69.37
CA SER A 286 73.56 53.25 69.35
C SER A 286 73.84 54.73 69.60
N TYR A 287 73.07 55.63 68.98
CA TYR A 287 73.17 57.06 69.19
C TYR A 287 72.75 57.45 70.61
N LYS A 288 71.71 56.85 71.19
CA LYS A 288 71.26 57.08 72.57
C LYS A 288 72.35 56.67 73.55
N ILE A 289 73.04 55.56 73.32
CA ILE A 289 74.19 55.15 74.13
C ILE A 289 75.33 56.17 73.98
N LYS A 290 75.66 56.56 72.74
CA LYS A 290 76.69 57.57 72.46
C LYS A 290 76.35 58.95 73.02
N SER A 291 75.08 59.36 72.98
CA SER A 291 74.61 60.65 73.45
C SER A 291 74.45 60.65 74.97
N GLN A 292 74.07 59.55 75.60
CA GLN A 292 74.16 59.40 77.07
C GLN A 292 75.62 59.44 77.53
N ALA A 293 76.54 58.84 76.78
CA ALA A 293 77.98 58.96 77.03
C ALA A 293 78.49 60.40 76.80
N ALA A 294 78.00 61.10 75.77
CA ALA A 294 78.33 62.48 75.48
C ALA A 294 77.65 63.48 76.43
N LEU A 295 76.46 63.18 76.96
CA LEU A 295 75.72 64.00 77.93
C LEU A 295 76.31 63.83 79.33
N LEU A 296 76.83 62.64 79.67
CA LEU A 296 77.76 62.50 80.81
C LEU A 296 79.00 63.38 80.64
N LYS A 297 79.46 63.56 79.40
CA LYS A 297 80.57 64.44 79.02
C LYS A 297 80.18 65.93 78.93
N GLN A 298 78.93 66.25 78.60
CA GLN A 298 78.39 67.60 78.40
C GLN A 298 77.66 68.14 79.64
N GLN A 299 77.25 67.30 80.60
CA GLN A 299 76.90 67.77 81.95
C GLN A 299 78.11 68.39 82.67
N GLN A 300 79.34 68.18 82.15
CA GLN A 300 80.53 68.96 82.52
C GLN A 300 80.65 70.31 81.77
N GLU A 301 79.89 70.56 80.70
CA GLU A 301 80.04 71.72 79.82
C GLU A 301 78.66 72.29 79.41
N GLN A 302 78.14 73.20 80.23
CA GLN A 302 76.85 73.86 80.06
C GLN A 302 76.78 74.82 78.83
N LYS A 303 75.56 74.89 78.25
CA LYS A 303 74.81 76.07 77.73
C LYS A 303 74.81 76.45 76.23
N ASN A 304 73.56 76.58 75.77
CA ASN A 304 72.94 77.57 74.85
C ASN A 304 73.25 77.56 73.35
N CYS A 305 72.17 77.53 72.54
CA CYS A 305 71.79 78.63 71.63
C CYS A 305 70.42 78.36 70.97
N GLN A 306 69.56 79.38 70.89
CA GLN A 306 68.29 79.39 70.13
C GLN A 306 68.49 80.06 68.76
N PRO A 307 67.73 79.69 67.70
CA PRO A 307 67.70 80.40 66.43
C PRO A 307 66.47 81.33 66.29
N SER A 308 66.50 82.13 65.22
CA SER A 308 65.81 83.41 65.01
C SER A 308 64.49 83.28 64.24
N ASP A 309 63.49 84.10 64.63
CA ASP A 309 62.09 84.18 64.15
C ASP A 309 61.85 84.26 62.62
N ASN A 310 62.87 84.52 61.79
CA ASN A 310 62.69 84.65 60.33
C ASN A 310 62.64 83.29 59.59
N GLU A 311 63.36 82.28 60.09
CA GLU A 311 63.34 80.93 59.52
C GLU A 311 62.02 80.21 59.84
N GLU A 312 61.42 80.51 60.99
CA GLU A 312 60.13 79.97 61.43
C GLU A 312 58.99 80.45 60.53
N LYS A 313 59.01 81.72 60.10
CA LYS A 313 58.01 82.27 59.18
C LYS A 313 58.08 81.61 57.80
N GLU A 314 59.28 81.45 57.23
CA GLU A 314 59.45 80.79 55.93
C GLU A 314 59.07 79.31 55.98
N PHE A 315 59.33 78.65 57.11
CA PHE A 315 58.91 77.27 57.35
C PHE A 315 57.38 77.14 57.42
N LEU A 316 56.71 78.07 58.12
CA LEU A 316 55.24 78.11 58.19
C LEU A 316 54.61 78.39 56.82
N GLU A 317 55.17 79.28 56.00
CA GLU A 317 54.66 79.55 54.64
C GLU A 317 54.79 78.31 53.73
N LYS A 318 55.92 77.58 53.79
CA LYS A 318 56.09 76.30 53.07
C LYS A 318 55.11 75.23 53.56
N GLN A 319 54.83 75.21 54.86
CA GLN A 319 53.85 74.27 55.44
C GLN A 319 52.42 74.60 54.97
N VAL A 320 52.04 75.87 54.92
CA VAL A 320 50.74 76.32 54.39
C VAL A 320 50.61 75.94 52.92
N ALA A 321 51.63 76.20 52.09
CA ALA A 321 51.61 75.81 50.68
C ALA A 321 51.47 74.28 50.50
N SER A 322 52.17 73.48 51.32
CA SER A 322 52.05 72.01 51.32
C SER A 322 50.65 71.54 51.73
N LEU A 323 50.02 72.21 52.72
CA LEU A 323 48.66 71.91 53.15
C LEU A 323 47.63 72.29 52.07
N GLN A 324 47.84 73.41 51.37
CA GLN A 324 47.01 73.83 50.25
C GLN A 324 47.04 72.80 49.12
N GLU A 325 48.23 72.34 48.73
CA GLU A 325 48.40 71.32 47.68
C GLU A 325 47.74 69.99 48.07
N LYS A 326 47.84 69.59 49.35
CA LYS A 326 47.13 68.42 49.87
C LYS A 326 45.61 68.60 49.82
N LEU A 327 45.11 69.78 50.15
CA LEU A 327 43.69 70.09 50.08
C LEU A 327 43.17 70.03 48.64
N ASP A 328 43.91 70.57 47.68
CA ASP A 328 43.56 70.53 46.25
C ASP A 328 43.56 69.10 45.71
N LYS A 329 44.56 68.29 46.07
CA LYS A 329 44.59 66.85 45.75
C LYS A 329 43.39 66.12 46.36
N MET A 330 43.05 66.40 47.61
CA MET A 330 41.92 65.77 48.28
C MET A 330 40.58 66.19 47.64
N ASN A 331 40.44 67.46 47.23
CA ASN A 331 39.28 67.95 46.48
C ASN A 331 39.16 67.28 45.10
N LEU A 332 40.27 67.10 44.37
CA LEU A 332 40.26 66.41 43.08
C LEU A 332 39.85 64.94 43.24
N LEU A 333 40.38 64.24 44.25
CA LEU A 333 39.97 62.87 44.56
C LEU A 333 38.50 62.79 44.96
N TYR A 334 38.00 63.74 45.76
CA TYR A 334 36.59 63.81 46.13
C TYR A 334 35.67 64.02 44.92
N GLN A 335 36.05 64.90 43.99
CA GLN A 335 35.30 65.12 42.75
C GLN A 335 35.31 63.87 41.86
N SER A 336 36.45 63.19 41.72
CA SER A 336 36.55 61.92 41.00
C SER A 336 35.71 60.81 41.65
N ALA A 337 35.65 60.75 42.98
CA ALA A 337 34.79 59.81 43.68
C ALA A 337 33.29 60.13 43.44
N CYS A 338 32.92 61.42 43.46
CA CYS A 338 31.56 61.86 43.15
C CYS A 338 31.12 61.49 41.73
N THR A 339 32.00 61.62 40.72
CA THR A 339 31.69 61.20 39.35
C THR A 339 31.53 59.70 39.25
N GLN A 340 32.43 58.92 39.87
CA GLN A 340 32.31 57.46 39.90
C GLN A 340 31.00 56.98 40.56
N ILE A 341 30.60 57.61 41.68
CA ILE A 341 29.31 57.31 42.33
C ILE A 341 28.12 57.62 41.40
N ARG A 342 28.20 58.70 40.62
CA ARG A 342 27.15 59.05 39.65
C ARG A 342 27.05 57.99 38.55
N ASP A 343 28.18 57.62 37.97
CA ASP A 343 28.23 56.64 36.88
C ASP A 343 27.76 55.26 37.36
N LEU A 344 28.14 54.84 38.57
CA LEU A 344 27.66 53.61 39.19
C LEU A 344 26.14 53.63 39.43
N ASN A 345 25.59 54.76 39.89
CA ASN A 345 24.13 54.92 40.06
C ASN A 345 23.37 54.87 38.72
N GLU A 346 23.93 55.45 37.66
CA GLU A 346 23.34 55.38 36.32
C GLU A 346 23.37 53.96 35.77
N ASN A 347 24.48 53.23 35.97
CA ASN A 347 24.58 51.82 35.63
C ASN A 347 23.59 50.96 36.42
N GLU A 348 23.42 51.22 37.73
CA GLU A 348 22.44 50.51 38.54
C GLU A 348 21.01 50.71 38.02
N LYS A 349 20.65 51.94 37.62
CA LYS A 349 19.35 52.23 36.99
C LYS A 349 19.19 51.49 35.66
N PHE A 350 20.23 51.46 34.83
CA PHE A 350 20.22 50.75 33.56
C PHE A 350 20.00 49.24 33.76
N PHE A 351 20.76 48.60 34.66
CA PHE A 351 20.61 47.18 34.94
C PHE A 351 19.24 46.83 35.55
N LYS A 352 18.68 47.70 36.40
CA LYS A 352 17.32 47.52 36.92
C LYS A 352 16.29 47.55 35.80
N GLU A 353 16.42 48.48 34.86
CA GLU A 353 15.52 48.59 33.72
C GLU A 353 15.67 47.41 32.74
N GLU A 354 16.91 46.98 32.44
CA GLU A 354 17.16 45.79 31.63
C GLU A 354 16.56 44.53 32.28
N THR A 355 16.75 44.39 33.60
CA THR A 355 16.17 43.27 34.36
C THR A 355 14.65 43.30 34.29
N ARG A 356 14.03 44.48 34.47
CA ARG A 356 12.58 44.67 34.33
C ARG A 356 12.08 44.26 32.96
N GLN A 357 12.75 44.70 31.89
CA GLN A 357 12.39 44.33 30.51
C GLN A 357 12.53 42.83 30.25
N ARG A 358 13.58 42.18 30.78
CA ARG A 358 13.73 40.73 30.69
C ARG A 358 12.61 39.98 31.41
N PHE A 359 12.19 40.45 32.58
CA PHE A 359 11.04 39.89 33.30
C PHE A 359 9.73 40.07 32.52
N GLU A 360 9.45 41.27 32.00
CA GLU A 360 8.24 41.51 31.20
C GLU A 360 8.20 40.64 29.94
N LEU A 361 9.36 40.44 29.27
CA LEU A 361 9.46 39.53 28.14
C LEU A 361 9.25 38.07 28.55
N ALA A 362 9.84 37.63 29.67
CA ALA A 362 9.64 36.29 30.21
C ALA A 362 8.15 36.03 30.51
N ASP A 363 7.49 36.94 31.22
CA ASP A 363 6.06 36.87 31.53
C ASP A 363 5.19 36.82 30.27
N ALA A 364 5.53 37.61 29.24
CA ALA A 364 4.81 37.58 27.97
C ALA A 364 4.98 36.25 27.23
N THR A 365 6.20 35.69 27.23
CA THR A 365 6.46 34.38 26.61
C THR A 365 5.78 33.25 27.38
N GLU A 366 5.77 33.29 28.72
CA GLU A 366 5.09 32.31 29.56
C GLU A 366 3.59 32.32 29.30
N LYS A 367 2.96 33.51 29.27
CA LYS A 367 1.54 33.65 28.93
C LYS A 367 1.22 33.06 27.55
N SER A 368 2.07 33.34 26.54
CA SER A 368 1.90 32.77 25.20
C SER A 368 2.02 31.25 25.17
N LEU A 369 2.98 30.68 25.92
CA LEU A 369 3.15 29.24 26.02
C LEU A 369 1.98 28.57 26.75
N LEU A 370 1.47 29.17 27.81
CA LEU A 370 0.28 28.69 28.53
C LEU A 370 -0.96 28.72 27.64
N GLU A 371 -1.15 29.77 26.83
CA GLU A 371 -2.26 29.85 25.88
C GLU A 371 -2.15 28.77 24.79
N LYS A 372 -0.96 28.55 24.23
CA LYS A 372 -0.70 27.47 23.26
C LYS A 372 -0.95 26.09 23.87
N LEU A 373 -0.52 25.86 25.11
CA LEU A 373 -0.74 24.61 25.83
C LEU A 373 -2.24 24.36 26.05
N ASN A 374 -2.98 25.38 26.52
CA ASN A 374 -4.43 25.29 26.70
C ASN A 374 -5.17 25.04 25.38
N ALA A 375 -4.76 25.69 24.30
CA ALA A 375 -5.32 25.46 22.97
C ALA A 375 -5.08 24.01 22.49
N SER A 376 -3.85 23.51 22.65
CA SER A 376 -3.49 22.11 22.34
C SER A 376 -4.28 21.12 23.21
N GLU A 377 -4.44 21.39 24.51
CA GLU A 377 -5.24 20.54 25.39
C GLU A 377 -6.71 20.52 24.99
N LYS A 378 -7.27 21.66 24.57
CA LYS A 378 -8.64 21.75 24.06
C LYS A 378 -8.81 20.98 22.74
N GLU A 379 -7.83 21.02 21.85
CA GLU A 379 -7.82 20.22 20.62
C GLU A 379 -7.77 18.72 20.94
N ARG A 380 -6.85 18.31 21.82
CA ARG A 380 -6.75 16.92 22.28
C ARG A 380 -8.05 16.42 22.91
N LYS A 381 -8.73 17.24 23.73
CA LYS A 381 -10.04 16.90 24.30
C LYS A 381 -11.11 16.72 23.23
N ARG A 382 -11.12 17.57 22.18
CA ARG A 382 -12.04 17.43 21.05
C ARG A 382 -11.79 16.16 20.26
N ALA A 383 -10.54 15.86 19.90
CA ALA A 383 -10.18 14.62 19.21
C ALA A 383 -10.56 13.37 20.01
N VAL A 384 -10.34 13.37 21.34
CA VAL A 384 -10.76 12.26 22.21
C VAL A 384 -12.29 12.12 22.24
N ALA A 385 -13.03 13.22 22.28
CA ALA A 385 -14.50 13.17 22.24
C ALA A 385 -15.02 12.64 20.90
N GLU A 386 -14.39 13.02 19.79
CA GLU A 386 -14.72 12.52 18.46
C GLU A 386 -14.44 11.03 18.31
N LEU A 387 -13.27 10.54 18.74
CA LEU A 387 -12.94 9.11 18.74
C LEU A 387 -13.92 8.30 19.62
N LYS A 388 -14.32 8.83 20.77
CA LYS A 388 -15.35 8.20 21.61
C LYS A 388 -16.70 8.11 20.90
N ALA A 389 -17.11 9.16 20.20
CA ALA A 389 -18.36 9.16 19.43
C ALA A 389 -18.31 8.16 18.27
N GLN A 390 -17.18 8.06 17.56
CA GLN A 390 -16.97 7.06 16.50
C GLN A 390 -17.04 5.63 17.06
N LEU A 391 -16.41 5.36 18.20
CA LEU A 391 -16.50 4.05 18.88
C LEU A 391 -17.92 3.72 19.31
N GLU A 392 -18.68 4.70 19.83
CA GLU A 392 -20.08 4.49 20.19
C GLU A 392 -20.93 4.16 18.95
N ASN A 393 -20.67 4.82 17.81
CA ASN A 393 -21.37 4.51 16.56
C ASN A 393 -21.04 3.10 16.04
N ILE A 394 -19.76 2.72 16.02
CA ILE A 394 -19.33 1.36 15.64
C ILE A 394 -19.95 0.33 16.59
N SER A 395 -20.05 0.62 17.88
CA SER A 395 -20.72 -0.28 18.84
C SER A 395 -22.20 -0.45 18.51
N LYS A 396 -22.92 0.64 18.20
CA LYS A 396 -24.33 0.58 17.79
C LYS A 396 -24.52 -0.21 16.50
N GLU A 397 -23.63 -0.05 15.53
CA GLU A 397 -23.64 -0.82 14.28
C GLU A 397 -23.38 -2.31 14.55
N LYS A 398 -22.38 -2.63 15.37
CA LYS A 398 -22.10 -4.00 15.82
C LYS A 398 -23.33 -4.63 16.49
N ASP A 399 -23.97 -3.92 17.41
CA ASP A 399 -25.15 -4.41 18.12
C ASP A 399 -26.33 -4.61 17.17
N SER A 400 -26.53 -3.70 16.20
CA SER A 400 -27.55 -3.86 15.15
C SER A 400 -27.29 -5.07 14.26
N ILE A 401 -26.05 -5.31 13.85
CA ILE A 401 -25.66 -6.47 13.05
C ILE A 401 -25.84 -7.76 13.86
N SER A 402 -25.40 -7.77 15.12
CA SER A 402 -25.60 -8.91 16.02
C SER A 402 -27.08 -9.25 16.16
N GLN A 403 -27.92 -8.23 16.39
CA GLN A 403 -29.37 -8.41 16.50
C GLN A 403 -29.98 -8.99 15.20
N LYS A 404 -29.52 -8.55 14.03
CA LYS A 404 -29.97 -9.11 12.73
C LYS A 404 -29.60 -10.59 12.59
N TYR A 405 -28.37 -10.97 12.94
CA TYR A 405 -27.94 -12.37 12.91
C TYR A 405 -28.70 -13.23 13.93
N ASP A 406 -28.93 -12.72 15.13
CA ASP A 406 -29.74 -13.41 16.15
C ASP A 406 -31.18 -13.62 15.66
N GLN A 407 -31.78 -12.62 15.00
CA GLN A 407 -33.11 -12.77 14.39
C GLN A 407 -33.12 -13.83 13.29
N GLN A 408 -32.11 -13.85 12.42
CA GLN A 408 -31.97 -14.84 11.35
C GLN A 408 -31.80 -16.25 11.91
N LEU A 409 -30.96 -16.42 12.94
CA LEU A 409 -30.74 -17.70 13.60
C LEU A 409 -32.02 -18.20 14.26
N ASN A 410 -32.74 -17.33 14.98
CA ASN A 410 -34.03 -17.67 15.58
C ASN A 410 -35.07 -18.06 14.53
N LEU A 411 -35.12 -17.38 13.38
CA LEU A 411 -36.02 -17.73 12.29
C LEU A 411 -35.68 -19.12 11.72
N GLN A 412 -34.39 -19.43 11.52
CA GLN A 412 -33.97 -20.75 11.06
C GLN A 412 -34.27 -21.84 12.08
N GLN A 413 -34.02 -21.59 13.37
CA GLN A 413 -34.39 -22.51 14.46
C GLN A 413 -35.90 -22.77 14.49
N ARG A 414 -36.74 -21.74 14.31
CA ARG A 414 -38.20 -21.93 14.20
C ARG A 414 -38.59 -22.78 12.99
N LYS A 415 -37.99 -22.54 11.82
CA LYS A 415 -38.23 -23.36 10.62
C LYS A 415 -37.83 -24.81 10.84
N HIS A 416 -36.66 -25.05 11.43
CA HIS A 416 -36.21 -26.40 11.77
C HIS A 416 -37.16 -27.05 12.78
N ALA A 417 -37.60 -26.33 13.82
CA ALA A 417 -38.56 -26.84 14.79
C ALA A 417 -39.91 -27.20 14.15
N THR A 418 -40.42 -26.39 13.20
CA THR A 418 -41.63 -26.73 12.45
C THR A 418 -41.45 -27.95 11.57
N GLN A 419 -40.31 -28.08 10.88
CA GLN A 419 -40.00 -29.25 10.05
C GLN A 419 -39.86 -30.53 10.89
N VAL A 420 -39.21 -30.45 12.05
CA VAL A 420 -39.11 -31.57 13.00
C VAL A 420 -40.51 -31.97 13.47
N SER A 421 -41.36 -31.01 13.86
CA SER A 421 -42.74 -31.30 14.27
C SER A 421 -43.58 -31.92 13.14
N GLU A 422 -43.40 -31.50 11.88
CA GLU A 422 -44.05 -32.12 10.73
C GLU A 422 -43.56 -33.56 10.48
N LEU A 423 -42.25 -33.81 10.60
CA LEU A 423 -41.68 -35.15 10.47
C LEU A 423 -42.14 -36.06 11.62
N GLU A 424 -42.19 -35.55 12.85
CA GLU A 424 -42.75 -36.27 14.00
C GLU A 424 -44.22 -36.64 13.77
N LYS A 425 -45.04 -35.75 13.22
CA LYS A 425 -46.43 -36.05 12.86
C LYS A 425 -46.52 -37.13 11.77
N LYS A 426 -45.68 -37.07 10.74
CA LYS A 426 -45.63 -38.10 9.68
C LYS A 426 -45.17 -39.45 10.23
N LEU A 427 -44.19 -39.46 11.13
CA LEU A 427 -43.76 -40.67 11.83
C LEU A 427 -44.90 -41.24 12.69
N ALA A 428 -45.63 -40.39 13.41
CA ALA A 428 -46.78 -40.81 14.21
C ALA A 428 -47.90 -41.41 13.35
N SER A 429 -48.24 -40.80 12.20
CA SER A 429 -49.26 -41.34 11.29
C SER A 429 -48.83 -42.67 10.67
N LEU A 430 -47.57 -42.79 10.23
CA LEU A 430 -47.03 -44.05 9.73
C LEU A 430 -46.99 -45.13 10.82
N HIS A 431 -46.68 -44.75 12.06
CA HIS A 431 -46.72 -45.66 13.19
C HIS A 431 -48.15 -46.16 13.46
N GLU A 432 -49.15 -45.26 13.41
CA GLU A 432 -50.56 -45.63 13.56
C GLU A 432 -51.06 -46.55 12.42
N GLU A 433 -50.65 -46.28 11.17
CA GLU A 433 -50.94 -47.14 10.02
C GLU A 433 -50.28 -48.52 10.17
N TRP A 434 -49.02 -48.58 10.60
CA TRP A 434 -48.31 -49.83 10.85
C TRP A 434 -48.96 -50.64 11.98
N GLU A 435 -49.38 -49.98 13.05
CA GLU A 435 -50.10 -50.61 14.16
C GLU A 435 -51.46 -51.18 13.71
N LYS A 436 -52.20 -50.44 12.87
CA LYS A 436 -53.44 -50.94 12.22
C LYS A 436 -53.17 -52.17 11.35
N LEU A 437 -52.13 -52.15 10.52
CA LEU A 437 -51.74 -53.30 9.68
C LEU A 437 -51.36 -54.53 10.51
N ILE A 438 -50.67 -54.36 11.63
CA ILE A 438 -50.38 -55.46 12.58
C ILE A 438 -51.67 -56.00 13.17
N LEU A 439 -52.60 -55.12 13.57
CA LEU A 439 -53.87 -55.52 14.15
C LEU A 439 -54.75 -56.28 13.15
N ASP A 440 -54.77 -55.85 11.89
CA ASP A 440 -55.48 -56.53 10.81
C ASP A 440 -54.87 -57.89 10.48
N ARG A 441 -53.53 -58.00 10.49
CA ARG A 441 -52.83 -59.30 10.36
C ARG A 441 -53.17 -60.25 11.51
N LYS A 442 -53.30 -59.75 12.73
CA LYS A 442 -53.72 -60.54 13.91
C LYS A 442 -55.19 -60.97 13.86
N LYS A 443 -56.07 -60.21 13.19
CA LYS A 443 -57.49 -60.57 13.00
C LYS A 443 -57.73 -61.58 11.88
N SER A 444 -56.79 -61.73 10.94
CA SER A 444 -56.92 -62.64 9.78
C SER A 444 -56.28 -64.04 9.98
N THR A 445 -55.85 -64.40 11.19
CA THR A 445 -55.29 -65.74 11.47
C THR A 445 -56.00 -66.45 12.63
N SER A 446 -56.74 -67.51 12.28
CA SER A 446 -57.27 -68.54 13.20
C SER A 446 -56.17 -69.56 13.56
N PRO A 447 -56.17 -70.18 14.76
CA PRO A 447 -55.04 -70.96 15.26
C PRO A 447 -55.09 -72.41 14.75
N VAL A 448 -53.98 -72.90 14.20
CA VAL A 448 -53.77 -74.35 13.99
C VAL A 448 -52.37 -74.73 14.47
N LEU A 449 -52.37 -75.74 15.34
CA LEU A 449 -51.24 -76.39 16.00
C LEU A 449 -50.46 -77.31 15.06
N THR A 450 -49.21 -77.62 15.45
CA THR A 450 -48.34 -78.81 15.22
C THR A 450 -46.92 -78.33 14.87
N ASP A 451 -45.98 -78.35 15.80
CA ASP A 451 -45.21 -79.47 16.36
C ASP A 451 -44.21 -80.13 15.38
N ARG A 452 -42.96 -80.19 15.86
CA ARG A 452 -41.80 -81.01 15.47
C ARG A 452 -40.95 -80.72 14.22
N SER A 453 -39.84 -80.04 14.53
CA SER A 453 -38.45 -80.51 14.46
C SER A 453 -37.78 -80.73 13.10
N PHE A 454 -36.84 -79.84 12.76
CA PHE A 454 -35.53 -80.21 12.18
C PHE A 454 -34.40 -79.33 12.75
N SER A 455 -33.30 -80.02 13.00
CA SER A 455 -32.07 -79.71 13.72
C SER A 455 -31.17 -78.58 13.21
N CYS A 456 -30.21 -78.23 14.09
CA CYS A 456 -28.80 -77.85 13.82
C CYS A 456 -28.42 -76.35 13.94
N PRO A 457 -27.13 -76.03 14.25
CA PRO A 457 -26.75 -75.57 15.59
C PRO A 457 -25.73 -74.38 15.57
N ARG A 458 -25.22 -74.02 16.76
CA ARG A 458 -23.94 -73.33 17.05
C ARG A 458 -23.91 -71.79 16.91
N THR A 459 -23.67 -71.15 18.06
CA THR A 459 -22.77 -69.99 18.19
C THR A 459 -21.42 -70.30 17.53
N PRO A 460 -20.83 -69.41 16.70
CA PRO A 460 -19.97 -68.29 17.16
C PRO A 460 -19.88 -67.10 16.12
N PRO A 461 -18.93 -66.15 16.20
CA PRO A 461 -18.38 -65.41 17.34
C PRO A 461 -18.65 -63.89 17.25
N LEU A 462 -18.42 -63.20 18.36
CA LEU A 462 -18.14 -61.76 18.41
C LEU A 462 -17.05 -61.40 17.39
N TYR A 463 -17.40 -60.60 16.39
CA TYR A 463 -16.43 -59.71 15.76
C TYR A 463 -16.72 -58.29 16.26
N GLU A 464 -15.84 -57.90 17.17
CA GLU A 464 -15.54 -56.56 17.61
C GLU A 464 -15.32 -55.66 16.37
N ARG A 465 -16.34 -54.88 16.00
CA ARG A 465 -16.11 -53.73 15.11
C ARG A 465 -15.50 -52.63 15.96
N LYS A 466 -14.23 -52.37 15.71
CA LYS A 466 -13.49 -51.22 16.23
C LYS A 466 -14.34 -49.96 16.06
N SER A 467 -14.43 -49.18 17.13
CA SER A 467 -14.78 -47.76 17.05
C SER A 467 -13.89 -47.13 15.98
N GLY A 468 -14.49 -46.46 15.00
CA GLY A 468 -13.77 -45.50 14.18
C GLY A 468 -13.31 -44.38 15.10
N GLU A 469 -12.06 -44.47 15.53
CA GLU A 469 -11.28 -43.34 16.04
C GLU A 469 -11.31 -42.24 14.97
N GLY A 470 -11.81 -41.08 15.35
CA GLY A 470 -12.00 -39.95 14.45
C GLY A 470 -12.70 -38.79 15.15
N SER A 471 -12.27 -38.47 16.36
CA SER A 471 -12.54 -37.18 16.99
C SER A 471 -11.24 -36.74 17.64
N GLU A 472 -10.47 -35.93 16.91
CA GLU A 472 -9.46 -35.09 17.54
C GLU A 472 -9.71 -33.66 17.08
N GLU A 473 -10.20 -32.91 18.05
CA GLU A 473 -10.32 -31.47 18.07
C GLU A 473 -8.93 -30.83 18.05
N ILE A 474 -8.93 -29.57 17.64
CA ILE A 474 -7.83 -28.61 17.65
C ILE A 474 -7.17 -28.54 19.04
N PRO A 475 -5.84 -28.41 19.11
CA PRO A 475 -5.29 -27.49 20.10
C PRO A 475 -4.27 -26.50 19.53
N CYS A 476 -4.65 -25.23 19.72
CA CYS A 476 -3.85 -24.04 19.95
C CYS A 476 -2.38 -24.30 20.34
N PHE A 477 -1.44 -23.80 19.54
CA PHE A 477 -0.02 -23.75 19.89
C PHE A 477 0.25 -22.48 20.70
N THR A 478 0.37 -22.63 22.02
CA THR A 478 1.01 -21.64 22.90
C THR A 478 2.24 -22.25 23.54
N GLY A 479 3.39 -21.59 23.35
CA GLY A 479 4.34 -21.26 24.41
C GLY A 479 5.27 -22.34 24.99
N ILE A 480 6.57 -22.17 24.66
CA ILE A 480 7.76 -22.19 25.54
C ILE A 480 8.04 -23.45 26.40
N HIS A 481 9.14 -24.16 26.12
CA HIS A 481 10.36 -24.22 26.96
C HIS A 481 11.34 -25.35 26.56
N ILE A 482 12.58 -24.94 26.25
CA ILE A 482 13.87 -25.42 26.79
C ILE A 482 14.07 -26.94 26.91
N SER A 483 14.97 -27.53 26.09
CA SER A 483 16.35 -27.94 26.48
C SER A 483 16.94 -29.04 25.58
N ASN A 484 18.15 -28.76 25.11
CA ASN A 484 19.34 -29.62 25.07
C ASN A 484 19.31 -31.04 24.46
N THR A 485 20.15 -31.14 23.42
CA THR A 485 21.31 -32.05 23.28
C THR A 485 21.15 -33.39 22.57
N VAL A 486 22.13 -33.56 21.65
CA VAL A 486 22.83 -34.75 21.15
C VAL A 486 22.13 -35.79 20.26
N ASN A 487 22.50 -35.69 18.97
CA ASN A 487 23.36 -36.64 18.25
C ASN A 487 22.83 -38.06 17.88
N ALA A 488 23.09 -38.43 16.62
CA ALA A 488 23.11 -39.76 15.96
C ALA A 488 21.94 -39.98 14.97
N GLN A 489 22.16 -39.73 13.68
CA GLN A 489 22.76 -40.63 12.66
C GLN A 489 21.77 -41.63 12.02
N ALA A 490 21.93 -41.74 10.69
CA ALA A 490 21.26 -42.63 9.73
C ALA A 490 19.82 -42.23 9.35
N SER A 491 19.40 -42.20 8.09
CA SER A 491 19.89 -42.94 6.92
C SER A 491 19.64 -42.14 5.65
N GLU A 492 20.66 -42.07 4.81
CA GLU A 492 20.59 -41.70 3.40
C GLU A 492 19.62 -42.63 2.66
N ARG A 493 18.76 -42.05 1.82
CA ARG A 493 18.26 -42.70 0.59
C ARG A 493 18.37 -41.71 -0.55
N SER A 494 19.29 -42.05 -1.44
CA SER A 494 19.51 -41.50 -2.75
C SER A 494 18.25 -41.51 -3.62
N ILE A 495 17.91 -40.37 -4.21
CA ILE A 495 17.18 -40.30 -5.48
C ILE A 495 18.06 -39.48 -6.42
N SER A 496 18.47 -40.10 -7.52
CA SER A 496 19.36 -39.54 -8.54
C SER A 496 18.73 -38.36 -9.28
N PRO A 497 19.55 -37.41 -9.80
CA PRO A 497 19.06 -36.18 -10.42
C PRO A 497 18.73 -36.42 -11.90
N THR A 498 17.49 -36.15 -12.30
CA THR A 498 17.14 -35.99 -13.72
C THR A 498 17.32 -34.52 -14.10
N SER A 499 18.02 -34.30 -15.21
CA SER A 499 18.50 -33.03 -15.73
C SER A 499 17.48 -31.89 -15.68
N LEU A 500 17.83 -30.81 -14.99
CA LEU A 500 17.15 -29.53 -15.10
C LEU A 500 17.66 -28.84 -16.37
N ILE A 501 16.76 -28.62 -17.33
CA ILE A 501 16.98 -27.71 -18.45
C ILE A 501 16.87 -26.28 -17.88
N PRO A 502 17.88 -25.42 -18.07
CA PRO A 502 17.83 -24.05 -17.59
C PRO A 502 16.68 -23.26 -18.23
N LEU A 503 16.00 -22.47 -17.40
CA LEU A 503 14.77 -21.74 -17.75
C LEU A 503 14.95 -20.74 -18.90
N ASP A 504 16.17 -20.30 -19.16
CA ASP A 504 16.51 -19.37 -20.24
C ASP A 504 16.37 -19.98 -21.64
N GLU A 505 16.38 -21.31 -21.78
CA GLU A 505 16.29 -22.01 -23.08
C GLU A 505 14.84 -22.29 -23.51
N LEU A 506 13.86 -22.04 -22.63
CA LEU A 506 12.42 -22.19 -22.88
C LEU A 506 11.73 -20.89 -23.34
N ILE A 507 12.45 -19.76 -23.31
CA ILE A 507 11.89 -18.42 -23.56
C ILE A 507 12.25 -17.91 -24.97
N ASP A 508 13.13 -18.59 -25.72
CA ASP A 508 13.54 -18.15 -27.07
C ASP A 508 12.56 -18.68 -28.13
N GLU A 509 11.50 -17.91 -28.40
CA GLU A 509 10.60 -18.11 -29.53
C GLU A 509 11.36 -17.92 -30.86
N THR A 510 11.96 -18.96 -31.46
CA THR A 510 12.20 -18.96 -32.92
C THR A 510 12.56 -20.29 -33.62
N TYR A 511 12.37 -21.48 -33.04
CA TYR A 511 12.69 -22.71 -33.79
C TYR A 511 11.77 -23.90 -33.45
N ILE A 512 10.89 -24.27 -34.39
CA ILE A 512 10.13 -25.53 -34.35
C ILE A 512 10.69 -26.47 -35.42
N PRO A 513 11.50 -27.48 -35.05
CA PRO A 513 11.67 -28.66 -35.87
C PRO A 513 10.60 -29.69 -35.53
N GLN A 514 9.86 -30.06 -36.57
CA GLN A 514 8.91 -31.16 -36.61
C GLN A 514 9.54 -32.47 -36.12
N GLN A 515 9.02 -33.06 -35.03
CA GLN A 515 8.75 -34.49 -34.88
C GLN A 515 8.34 -34.82 -33.44
N SER A 516 7.04 -34.94 -33.18
CA SER A 516 6.49 -35.95 -32.26
C SER A 516 4.96 -35.96 -32.36
N SER A 517 4.43 -37.01 -32.99
CA SER A 517 3.01 -37.21 -33.30
C SER A 517 2.20 -37.72 -32.09
N PHE A 518 2.27 -37.05 -30.93
CA PHE A 518 1.58 -37.53 -29.72
C PHE A 518 0.56 -36.56 -29.11
N TYR A 519 0.38 -35.35 -29.65
CA TYR A 519 -0.62 -34.39 -29.14
C TYR A 519 -1.46 -33.73 -30.25
N ALA A 520 -1.96 -34.54 -31.19
CA ALA A 520 -2.94 -34.09 -32.18
C ALA A 520 -4.34 -34.65 -31.85
N VAL A 521 -4.81 -34.41 -30.63
CA VAL A 521 -6.23 -34.44 -30.27
C VAL A 521 -6.41 -33.27 -29.32
N ASN A 522 -7.44 -32.44 -29.56
CA ASN A 522 -7.77 -31.17 -28.89
C ASN A 522 -7.39 -29.90 -29.67
N ALA A 523 -7.76 -29.83 -30.95
CA ALA A 523 -7.84 -28.59 -31.72
C ALA A 523 -9.27 -28.00 -31.76
N GLU A 524 -10.13 -28.32 -30.79
CA GLU A 524 -11.48 -27.74 -30.65
C GLU A 524 -11.68 -26.86 -29.40
N ASN A 525 -10.66 -26.69 -28.54
CA ASN A 525 -10.79 -25.96 -27.27
C ASN A 525 -10.11 -24.57 -27.26
N GLY A 526 -10.30 -23.79 -28.32
CA GLY A 526 -9.79 -22.41 -28.45
C GLY A 526 -10.46 -21.36 -27.52
N ARG A 527 -11.15 -21.76 -26.44
CA ARG A 527 -11.86 -20.86 -25.52
C ARG A 527 -11.47 -20.98 -24.03
N GLN A 528 -10.35 -21.66 -23.70
CA GLN A 528 -9.89 -21.80 -22.30
C GLN A 528 -8.47 -21.27 -22.03
N ALA A 529 -7.73 -20.82 -23.04
CA ALA A 529 -6.38 -20.27 -22.88
C ALA A 529 -6.27 -18.86 -22.21
N PRO A 530 -7.25 -17.92 -22.28
CA PRO A 530 -7.05 -16.59 -21.71
C PRO A 530 -7.09 -16.58 -20.18
N ASP A 531 -7.84 -17.50 -19.56
CA ASP A 531 -7.95 -17.61 -18.10
C ASP A 531 -6.68 -18.19 -17.45
N GLU A 532 -6.06 -19.19 -18.08
CA GLU A 532 -4.82 -19.79 -17.57
C GLU A 532 -3.64 -18.81 -17.64
N ASN A 533 -3.57 -18.00 -18.70
CA ASN A 533 -2.58 -16.92 -18.79
C ASN A 533 -2.83 -15.79 -17.79
N GLY A 534 -4.10 -15.46 -17.51
CA GLY A 534 -4.48 -14.51 -16.46
C GLY A 534 -4.10 -14.99 -15.06
N LYS A 535 -4.35 -16.27 -14.75
CA LYS A 535 -3.94 -16.90 -13.48
C LYS A 535 -2.43 -16.94 -13.33
N ASN A 536 -1.69 -17.29 -14.38
CA ASN A 536 -0.22 -17.26 -14.35
C ASN A 536 0.33 -15.85 -14.15
N ARG A 537 -0.27 -14.83 -14.77
CA ARG A 537 0.13 -13.43 -14.55
C ARG A 537 -0.16 -12.97 -13.12
N HIS A 538 -1.34 -13.28 -12.59
CA HIS A 538 -1.69 -12.96 -11.21
C HIS A 538 -0.80 -13.69 -10.20
N LEU A 539 -0.48 -14.98 -10.44
CA LEU A 539 0.45 -15.73 -9.60
C LEU A 539 1.87 -15.13 -9.66
N THR A 540 2.30 -14.67 -10.83
CA THR A 540 3.59 -13.99 -11.01
C THR A 540 3.61 -12.65 -10.27
N GLU A 541 2.56 -11.84 -10.37
CA GLU A 541 2.41 -10.58 -9.62
C GLU A 541 2.39 -10.84 -8.10
N LEU A 542 1.69 -11.88 -7.63
CA LEU A 542 1.64 -12.26 -6.23
C LEU A 542 3.00 -12.75 -5.72
N LEU A 543 3.75 -13.48 -6.57
CA LEU A 543 5.13 -13.87 -6.26
C LEU A 543 6.04 -12.65 -6.15
N TYR A 544 5.98 -11.71 -7.09
CA TYR A 544 6.73 -10.45 -7.00
C TYR A 544 6.36 -9.64 -5.76
N GLU A 545 5.08 -9.54 -5.41
CA GLU A 545 4.63 -8.88 -4.19
C GLU A 545 5.15 -9.60 -2.94
N SER A 546 5.16 -10.94 -2.95
CA SER A 546 5.72 -11.74 -1.86
C SER A 546 7.24 -11.56 -1.71
N GLU A 547 8.00 -11.53 -2.81
CA GLU A 547 9.45 -11.32 -2.82
C GLU A 547 9.79 -9.90 -2.36
N SER A 548 9.03 -8.90 -2.80
CA SER A 548 9.15 -7.51 -2.35
C SER A 548 8.88 -7.38 -0.85
N ASN A 549 7.82 -8.04 -0.36
CA ASN A 549 7.49 -8.05 1.07
C ASN A 549 8.55 -8.77 1.91
N ILE A 550 9.10 -9.88 1.42
CA ILE A 550 10.21 -10.60 2.08
C ILE A 550 11.43 -9.67 2.18
N THR A 551 11.81 -9.01 1.09
CA THR A 551 12.95 -8.08 1.08
C THR A 551 12.77 -6.94 2.10
N ARG A 552 11.55 -6.38 2.18
CA ARG A 552 11.21 -5.36 3.18
C ARG A 552 11.29 -5.89 4.61
N LEU A 553 10.79 -7.10 4.86
CA LEU A 553 10.86 -7.74 6.18
C LEU A 553 12.30 -8.05 6.59
N GLU A 554 13.14 -8.50 5.64
CA GLU A 554 14.57 -8.72 5.88
C GLU A 554 15.31 -7.43 6.25
N GLU A 555 15.00 -6.32 5.57
CA GLU A 555 15.55 -5.01 5.90
C GLU A 555 15.11 -4.54 7.30
N GLN A 556 13.83 -4.71 7.65
CA GLN A 556 13.33 -4.43 9.00
C GLN A 556 14.03 -5.29 10.05
N ILE A 557 14.21 -6.59 9.79
CA ILE A 557 14.94 -7.50 10.68
C ILE A 557 16.39 -7.03 10.86
N ARG A 558 17.05 -6.58 9.79
CA ARG A 558 18.42 -6.06 9.85
C ARG A 558 18.50 -4.80 10.71
N LEU A 559 17.62 -3.83 10.47
CA LEU A 559 17.56 -2.60 11.25
C LEU A 559 17.27 -2.87 12.73
N LEU A 560 16.33 -3.76 13.04
CA LEU A 560 16.02 -4.16 14.41
C LEU A 560 17.22 -4.84 15.09
N LYS A 561 17.93 -5.73 14.39
CA LYS A 561 19.16 -6.35 14.91
C LYS A 561 20.25 -5.32 15.21
N ASP A 562 20.44 -4.33 14.34
CA ASP A 562 21.43 -3.27 14.56
C ASP A 562 21.01 -2.33 15.70
N GLU A 563 19.72 -2.06 15.86
CA GLU A 563 19.19 -1.30 17.00
C GLU A 563 19.37 -2.06 18.32
N ILE A 564 19.08 -3.37 18.37
CA ILE A 564 19.34 -4.20 19.55
C ILE A 564 20.83 -4.18 19.91
N ARG A 565 21.74 -4.30 18.93
CA ARG A 565 23.18 -4.20 19.17
C ARG A 565 23.58 -2.83 19.71
N ARG A 566 22.98 -1.75 19.20
CA ARG A 566 23.22 -0.39 19.69
C ARG A 566 22.73 -0.22 21.13
N LEU A 567 21.53 -0.70 21.44
CA LEU A 567 20.95 -0.66 22.78
C LEU A 567 21.78 -1.47 23.77
N ASN A 568 22.23 -2.67 23.41
CA ASN A 568 23.11 -3.48 24.26
C ASN A 568 24.43 -2.75 24.57
N ARG A 569 25.08 -2.13 23.58
CA ARG A 569 26.30 -1.33 23.82
C ARG A 569 26.03 -0.12 24.70
N ASN A 570 24.88 0.53 24.54
CA ASN A 570 24.49 1.65 25.41
C ASN A 570 24.23 1.18 26.84
N GLN A 571 23.58 0.03 27.02
CA GLN A 571 23.36 -0.57 28.34
C GLN A 571 24.68 -0.97 29.00
N GLU A 572 25.63 -1.54 28.25
CA GLU A 572 27.00 -1.80 28.73
C GLU A 572 27.68 -0.49 29.16
N ARG A 573 27.57 0.58 28.37
CA ARG A 573 28.11 1.90 28.76
C ARG A 573 27.45 2.46 30.00
N GLU A 574 26.13 2.37 30.13
CA GLU A 574 25.40 2.80 31.34
C GLU A 574 25.86 1.99 32.56
N GLN A 575 26.07 0.69 32.41
CA GLN A 575 26.62 -0.15 33.46
C GLN A 575 28.06 0.25 33.82
N HIS A 576 28.89 0.58 32.83
CA HIS A 576 30.25 1.11 33.06
C HIS A 576 30.21 2.49 33.74
N ILE A 577 29.26 3.36 33.41
CA ILE A 577 29.07 4.67 34.04
C ILE A 577 28.60 4.50 35.50
N ALA A 578 27.62 3.64 35.75
CA ALA A 578 27.16 3.34 37.11
C ALA A 578 28.27 2.70 37.96
N ASN A 579 29.07 1.80 37.37
CA ASN A 579 30.26 1.24 38.02
C ASN A 579 31.33 2.32 38.28
N ALA A 580 31.50 3.30 37.39
CA ALA A 580 32.41 4.43 37.59
C ALA A 580 31.94 5.36 38.72
N GLU A 581 30.63 5.57 38.86
CA GLU A 581 30.06 6.31 40.00
C GLU A 581 30.24 5.55 41.32
N TYR A 582 30.02 4.24 41.33
CA TYR A 582 30.34 3.39 42.48
C TYR A 582 31.83 3.47 42.84
N LEU A 583 32.71 3.35 41.86
CA LEU A 583 34.15 3.48 42.03
C LEU A 583 34.57 4.85 42.58
N LYS A 584 33.93 5.94 42.12
CA LYS A 584 34.13 7.28 42.68
C LYS A 584 33.82 7.31 44.18
N ASN A 585 32.70 6.71 44.60
CA ASN A 585 32.31 6.65 46.01
C ASN A 585 33.30 5.80 46.84
N VAL A 586 33.73 4.65 46.30
CA VAL A 586 34.75 3.78 46.90
C VAL A 586 36.09 4.51 47.05
N ILE A 587 36.53 5.28 46.05
CA ILE A 587 37.76 6.08 46.10
C ILE A 587 37.63 7.21 47.12
N LEU A 588 36.49 7.91 47.16
CA LEU A 588 36.24 8.97 48.15
C LEU A 588 36.28 8.42 49.59
N GLU A 589 35.67 7.26 49.83
CA GLU A 589 35.69 6.61 51.14
C GLU A 589 37.06 6.02 51.49
N PHE A 590 37.87 5.66 50.49
CA PHE A 590 39.26 5.26 50.68
C PHE A 590 40.16 6.45 51.07
N VAL A 591 40.00 7.62 50.42
CA VAL A 591 40.79 8.83 50.70
C VAL A 591 40.38 9.47 52.02
N ALA A 592 39.08 9.62 52.28
CA ALA A 592 38.51 10.22 53.49
C ALA A 592 37.66 9.20 54.27
N PRO A 593 38.30 8.21 54.93
CA PRO A 593 37.58 7.16 55.63
C PRO A 593 36.86 7.71 56.87
N LYS A 594 35.59 7.35 57.04
CA LYS A 594 34.83 7.64 58.27
C LYS A 594 35.22 6.72 59.44
N MET A 595 35.82 5.57 59.14
CA MET A 595 36.25 4.54 60.11
C MET A 595 37.70 4.14 59.83
N PRO A 596 38.56 3.95 60.85
CA PRO A 596 39.97 3.66 60.66
C PRO A 596 40.25 2.35 59.89
N ASP A 597 39.37 1.35 60.02
CA ASP A 597 39.50 0.05 59.34
C ASP A 597 38.88 0.00 57.93
N ALA A 598 38.19 1.06 57.50
CA ALA A 598 37.50 1.08 56.21
C ALA A 598 38.47 0.89 55.04
N ARG A 599 39.66 1.48 55.13
CA ARG A 599 40.66 1.43 54.06
C ARG A 599 41.17 0.01 53.78
N GLN A 600 41.36 -0.84 54.79
CA GLN A 600 41.76 -2.23 54.58
C GLN A 600 40.66 -3.06 53.90
N LYS A 601 39.40 -2.81 54.25
CA LYS A 601 38.23 -3.49 53.66
C LYS A 601 37.94 -3.07 52.22
N LEU A 602 38.36 -1.87 51.83
CA LEU A 602 38.16 -1.31 50.48
C LEU A 602 39.22 -1.78 49.46
N ILE A 603 40.38 -2.32 49.88
CA ILE A 603 41.43 -2.79 48.96
C ILE A 603 40.94 -3.91 48.04
N PRO A 604 40.27 -4.99 48.51
CA PRO A 604 39.77 -6.03 47.62
C PRO A 604 38.75 -5.50 46.60
N VAL A 605 37.93 -4.54 47.02
CA VAL A 605 36.93 -3.89 46.16
C VAL A 605 37.60 -3.05 45.07
N LEU A 606 38.60 -2.24 45.42
CA LEU A 606 39.42 -1.49 44.47
C LEU A 606 40.20 -2.41 43.53
N THR A 607 40.72 -3.52 44.04
CA THR A 607 41.44 -4.53 43.24
C THR A 607 40.53 -5.13 42.19
N ALA A 608 39.29 -5.48 42.55
CA ALA A 608 38.32 -6.04 41.62
C ALA A 608 37.80 -5.01 40.61
N MET A 609 37.50 -3.78 41.05
CA MET A 609 36.92 -2.72 40.21
C MET A 609 37.94 -2.09 39.24
N LEU A 610 39.20 -1.97 39.64
CA LEU A 610 40.28 -1.39 38.82
C LEU A 610 41.19 -2.46 38.17
N SER A 611 40.94 -3.74 38.44
CA SER A 611 41.80 -4.86 37.99
C SER A 611 43.28 -4.64 38.34
N LEU A 612 43.54 -4.25 39.60
CA LEU A 612 44.90 -3.91 40.05
C LEU A 612 45.81 -5.15 40.03
N SER A 613 47.05 -4.97 39.60
CA SER A 613 48.08 -6.00 39.65
C SER A 613 48.49 -6.31 41.09
N PRO A 614 48.98 -7.53 41.39
CA PRO A 614 49.45 -7.90 42.72
C PRO A 614 50.53 -6.95 43.29
N SER A 615 51.36 -6.38 42.42
CA SER A 615 52.35 -5.36 42.77
C SER A 615 51.72 -4.04 43.23
N GLU A 616 50.65 -3.58 42.57
CA GLU A 616 49.93 -2.35 42.94
C GLU A 616 49.14 -2.53 44.24
N VAL A 617 48.55 -3.71 44.45
CA VAL A 617 47.89 -4.08 45.70
C VAL A 617 48.87 -4.06 46.88
N ALA A 618 50.09 -4.58 46.69
CA ALA A 618 51.14 -4.55 47.71
C ALA A 618 51.56 -3.11 48.07
N ILE A 619 51.56 -2.17 47.11
CA ILE A 619 51.83 -0.76 47.36
C ILE A 619 50.73 -0.15 48.23
N LEU A 620 49.45 -0.39 47.90
CA LEU A 620 48.30 0.11 48.68
C LEU A 620 48.32 -0.43 50.12
N GLN A 621 48.64 -1.72 50.30
CA GLN A 621 48.80 -2.33 51.62
C GLN A 621 49.98 -1.74 52.41
N LYS A 622 51.11 -1.45 51.74
CA LYS A 622 52.29 -0.83 52.37
C LYS A 622 52.04 0.61 52.81
N VAL A 623 51.26 1.39 52.05
CA VAL A 623 50.85 2.75 52.42
C VAL A 623 49.95 2.72 53.66
N LEU A 624 49.09 1.71 53.79
CA LEU A 624 48.26 1.51 54.98
C LEU A 624 49.09 1.13 56.21
N GLY A 625 50.04 0.19 56.08
CA GLY A 625 50.91 -0.23 57.17
C GLY A 625 51.85 0.88 57.70
N LYS A 626 52.16 1.89 56.88
CA LYS A 626 52.93 3.08 57.32
C LYS A 626 52.10 4.08 58.12
N ASN A 627 50.79 4.17 57.86
CA ASN A 627 49.90 5.10 58.57
C ASN A 627 49.42 4.57 59.94
N THR A 628 49.58 3.27 60.23
CA THR A 628 49.20 2.70 61.54
C THR A 628 50.28 2.90 62.62
N ILE A 629 51.48 3.40 62.26
CA ILE A 629 52.62 3.57 63.19
C ILE A 629 52.77 5.03 63.67
N LEU A 630 51.92 5.95 63.20
CA LEU A 630 52.03 7.39 63.48
C LEU A 630 50.84 8.00 64.24
N ASN A 631 50.03 7.19 64.92
CA ASN A 631 49.10 7.67 65.96
C ASN A 631 49.49 7.12 67.32
#